data_AF-A0A1Q7EP08-F1
#
_entry.id   AF-A0A1Q7EP08-F1
#
_cell.length_a   1.000
_cell.length_b   1.000
_cell.length_c   1.000
_cell.angle_alpha   90.00
_cell.angle_beta   90.00
_cell.angle_gamma   90.00
#
_symmetry.space_group_name_H-M   'P 1'
#
loop_
_entity.id
_entity.type
_entity.pdbx_description
1 polymer ?
#
loop_
_entity_poly.entity_id
_entity_poly.type
_entity_poly.pdbx_seq_one_letter_code
_entity_poly.pdbx_strand_id
1 'polypeptide(L)'
;MAHRLDKGRSTVDAVTIQKSLKIGVGGTDLKKLVVYSVTLSPAAVAANTTAEQTFTVTGVAVGEVVLEAVKPTVQAGLGIAGARVTATNTIGILFMNDTAGSITPTASEAYKFVVLST
;
A
#
# COMPACT_ATOMS: atom_id res chain seq x y z
N MET A 1 1.75 32.62 -37.15
CA MET A 1 1.46 31.17 -37.18
C MET A 1 1.26 30.74 -35.72
N ALA A 2 0.02 30.58 -35.27
CA ALA A 2 -0.27 30.34 -33.85
C ALA A 2 0.08 28.89 -33.49
N HIS A 3 1.12 28.72 -32.67
CA HIS A 3 1.41 27.47 -31.97
C HIS A 3 0.29 27.22 -30.97
N ARG A 4 -0.78 26.55 -31.41
CA ARG A 4 -1.88 26.12 -30.56
C ARG A 4 -1.34 25.03 -29.64
N LEU A 5 -0.97 25.42 -28.42
CA LEU A 5 -0.77 24.52 -27.29
C LEU A 5 -2.02 23.64 -27.16
N ASP A 6 -1.83 22.33 -27.22
CA ASP A 6 -2.88 21.34 -27.03
C ASP A 6 -3.39 21.45 -25.59
N LYS A 7 -4.71 21.49 -25.45
CA LYS A 7 -5.34 21.76 -24.16
C LYS A 7 -5.33 20.48 -23.32
N GLY A 8 -4.26 20.27 -22.56
CA GLY A 8 -4.32 19.48 -21.32
C GLY A 8 -3.43 18.25 -21.19
N ARG A 9 -2.45 18.02 -22.08
CA ARG A 9 -1.49 16.92 -21.90
C ARG A 9 -0.07 17.46 -21.78
N SER A 10 0.55 17.29 -20.62
CA SER A 10 1.97 17.58 -20.43
C SER A 10 2.80 16.36 -20.84
N THR A 11 3.68 16.49 -21.82
CA THR A 11 4.65 15.44 -22.22
C THR A 11 6.02 15.70 -21.60
N VAL A 12 6.05 15.92 -20.29
CA VAL A 12 7.30 16.14 -19.54
C VAL A 12 7.82 14.85 -18.93
N ASP A 13 9.12 14.62 -19.00
CA ASP A 13 9.79 13.45 -18.41
C ASP A 13 9.73 13.47 -16.87
N ALA A 14 9.57 14.65 -16.27
CA ALA A 14 9.36 14.83 -14.84
C ALA A 14 8.53 16.08 -14.55
N VAL A 15 7.67 15.99 -13.52
CA VAL A 15 6.92 17.12 -12.97
C VAL A 15 7.60 17.54 -11.65
N THR A 16 8.24 18.71 -11.63
CA THR A 16 8.80 19.29 -10.40
C THR A 16 7.81 20.28 -9.81
N ILE A 17 7.44 20.09 -8.54
CA ILE A 17 6.44 20.93 -7.86
C ILE A 17 7.10 21.67 -6.71
N GLN A 18 7.11 23.01 -6.79
CA GLN A 18 7.87 23.88 -5.89
C GLN A 18 7.19 24.13 -4.53
N LYS A 19 5.90 23.80 -4.39
CA LYS A 19 5.15 24.00 -3.14
C LYS A 19 4.31 22.78 -2.77
N SER A 20 3.18 22.60 -3.45
CA SER A 20 2.28 21.48 -3.17
C SER A 20 1.68 20.91 -4.43
N LEU A 21 1.55 19.59 -4.44
CA LEU A 21 0.89 18.85 -5.51
C LEU A 21 -0.53 18.55 -5.09
N LYS A 22 -1.51 18.98 -5.89
CA LYS A 22 -2.92 18.61 -5.74
C LYS A 22 -3.36 17.86 -6.98
N ILE A 23 -4.09 16.76 -6.81
CA ILE A 23 -4.69 16.02 -7.92
C ILE A 23 -6.20 16.30 -7.94
N GLY A 24 -6.68 16.88 -9.04
CA GLY A 24 -8.09 17.23 -9.22
C GLY A 24 -8.47 18.59 -8.63
N VAL A 25 -9.60 19.13 -9.09
CA VAL A 25 -10.17 20.37 -8.57
C VAL A 25 -10.62 20.12 -7.13
N GLY A 26 -10.13 20.90 -6.17
CA GLY A 26 -10.44 20.72 -4.75
C GLY A 26 -9.63 19.63 -4.04
N GLY A 27 -8.61 19.04 -4.68
CA GLY A 27 -7.73 18.07 -4.05
C GLY A 27 -6.95 18.63 -2.85
N THR A 28 -6.62 17.75 -1.90
CA THR A 28 -5.70 18.05 -0.80
C THR A 28 -4.24 17.99 -1.27
N ASP A 29 -3.34 18.62 -0.51
CA ASP A 29 -1.91 18.59 -0.82
C ASP A 29 -1.37 17.18 -0.59
N LEU A 30 -0.75 16.58 -1.60
CA LEU A 30 -0.02 15.32 -1.43
C LEU A 30 1.31 15.60 -0.74
N LYS A 31 1.54 14.99 0.41
CA LYS A 31 2.80 15.06 1.16
C LYS A 31 3.74 13.93 0.80
N LYS A 32 3.21 12.72 0.63
CA LYS A 32 4.01 11.52 0.36
C LYS A 32 3.19 10.49 -0.43
N LEU A 33 3.77 9.95 -1.49
CA LEU A 33 3.33 8.69 -2.10
C LEU A 33 4.59 7.82 -2.21
N VAL A 34 4.61 6.71 -1.48
CA VAL A 34 5.83 5.91 -1.32
C VAL A 34 5.51 4.42 -1.33
N VAL A 35 6.47 3.64 -1.83
CA VAL A 35 6.44 2.18 -1.76
C VAL A 35 7.47 1.72 -0.73
N TYR A 36 7.01 1.10 0.35
CA TYR A 36 7.89 0.39 1.29
C TYR A 36 8.07 -1.06 0.84
N SER A 37 9.23 -1.64 1.12
CA SER A 37 9.46 -3.07 0.95
C SER A 37 10.04 -3.65 2.23
N VAL A 38 9.37 -4.66 2.79
CA VAL A 38 9.75 -5.27 4.06
C VAL A 38 9.61 -6.79 3.96
N THR A 39 10.61 -7.51 4.47
CA THR A 39 10.55 -8.98 4.55
C THR A 39 9.72 -9.40 5.75
N LEU A 40 8.63 -10.13 5.52
CA LEU A 40 7.67 -10.53 6.55
C LEU A 40 7.63 -12.05 6.70
N SER A 41 7.33 -12.49 7.91
CA SER A 41 7.02 -13.88 8.25
C SER A 41 5.71 -13.93 9.04
N PRO A 42 4.56 -13.95 8.36
CA PRO A 42 3.26 -13.98 9.02
C PRO A 42 3.00 -15.30 9.78
N ALA A 43 2.13 -15.23 10.78
CA ALA A 43 1.61 -16.38 11.49
C ALA A 43 0.47 -17.06 10.72
N ALA A 44 0.12 -18.29 11.13
CA ALA A 44 -0.98 -19.04 10.56
C ALA A 44 -2.33 -18.34 10.73
N VAL A 45 -3.20 -18.45 9.73
CA VAL A 45 -4.59 -18.02 9.74
C VAL A 45 -5.46 -19.27 9.76
N ALA A 46 -6.38 -19.36 10.72
CA ALA A 46 -7.29 -20.50 10.82
C ALA A 46 -8.19 -20.61 9.57
N ALA A 47 -8.81 -21.78 9.36
CA ALA A 47 -9.69 -22.04 8.23
C ALA A 47 -10.89 -21.09 8.19
N ASN A 48 -11.33 -20.70 6.97
CA ASN A 48 -12.54 -19.91 6.71
C ASN A 48 -12.68 -18.65 7.58
N THR A 49 -11.59 -17.92 7.80
CA THR A 49 -11.62 -16.70 8.61
C THR A 49 -10.59 -15.68 8.14
N THR A 50 -10.58 -14.53 8.80
CA THR A 50 -9.56 -13.50 8.64
C THR A 50 -8.84 -13.26 9.96
N ALA A 51 -7.57 -12.85 9.90
CA ALA A 51 -6.79 -12.46 11.06
C ALA A 51 -5.92 -11.24 10.74
N GLU A 52 -6.06 -10.16 11.52
CA GLU A 52 -5.16 -9.01 11.44
C GLU A 52 -3.85 -9.35 12.14
N GLN A 53 -2.74 -9.17 11.43
CA GLN A 53 -1.39 -9.32 11.96
C GLN A 53 -0.61 -8.04 11.73
N THR A 54 0.18 -7.62 12.72
CA THR A 54 0.92 -6.36 12.68
C THR A 54 2.40 -6.60 12.39
N PHE A 55 2.97 -5.72 11.58
CA PHE A 55 4.37 -5.79 11.16
C PHE A 55 5.02 -4.41 11.28
N THR A 56 6.31 -4.41 11.60
CA THR A 56 7.12 -3.19 11.57
C THR A 56 7.40 -2.78 10.13
N VAL A 57 7.01 -1.56 9.77
CA VAL A 57 7.29 -0.92 8.48
C VAL A 57 7.85 0.46 8.76
N THR A 58 9.17 0.57 8.92
CA THR A 58 9.83 1.82 9.29
C THR A 58 9.57 2.93 8.27
N GLY A 59 9.11 4.08 8.75
CA GLY A 59 8.83 5.28 7.95
C GLY A 59 7.34 5.58 7.76
N VAL A 60 6.44 4.66 8.09
CA VAL A 60 4.99 4.94 8.10
C VAL A 60 4.61 5.73 9.34
N ALA A 61 3.68 6.67 9.19
CA ALA A 61 3.17 7.49 10.27
C ALA A 61 1.66 7.34 10.45
N VAL A 62 1.16 7.56 11.67
CA VAL A 62 -0.28 7.59 11.94
C VAL A 62 -0.95 8.67 11.07
N GLY A 63 -2.11 8.34 10.50
CA GLY A 63 -2.85 9.21 9.58
C GLY A 63 -2.51 8.99 8.10
N GLU A 64 -1.47 8.20 7.79
CA GLU A 64 -1.22 7.76 6.42
C GLU A 64 -2.17 6.64 6.01
N VAL A 65 -2.52 6.62 4.73
CA VAL A 65 -3.44 5.65 4.14
C VAL A 65 -2.62 4.59 3.41
N VAL A 66 -2.83 3.32 3.76
CA VAL A 66 -2.31 2.19 2.98
C VAL A 66 -3.26 2.00 1.79
N LEU A 67 -2.77 2.26 0.58
CA LEU A 67 -3.52 2.06 -0.64
C LEU A 67 -3.52 0.59 -1.07
N GLU A 68 -2.40 -0.10 -0.84
CA GLU A 68 -2.24 -1.51 -1.21
C GLU A 68 -1.17 -2.17 -0.34
N ALA A 69 -1.40 -3.43 0.03
CA ALA A 69 -0.40 -4.33 0.57
C ALA A 69 -0.24 -5.54 -0.37
N VAL A 70 0.94 -5.71 -0.94
CA VAL A 70 1.21 -6.69 -1.99
C VAL A 70 2.11 -7.79 -1.46
N LYS A 71 1.60 -9.03 -1.44
CA LYS A 71 2.42 -10.24 -1.26
C LYS A 71 3.17 -10.54 -2.58
N PRO A 72 4.46 -10.91 -2.56
CA PRO A 72 5.24 -11.09 -3.79
C PRO A 72 4.87 -12.34 -4.58
N THR A 73 4.29 -13.36 -3.94
CA THR A 73 3.83 -14.58 -4.60
C THR A 73 2.38 -14.89 -4.24
N VAL A 74 1.64 -15.42 -5.21
CA VAL A 74 0.28 -15.93 -4.97
C VAL A 74 0.37 -17.24 -4.19
N GLN A 75 -0.52 -17.41 -3.22
CA GLN A 75 -0.71 -18.65 -2.48
C GLN A 75 -2.20 -19.00 -2.52
N ALA A 76 -2.54 -20.14 -3.09
CA ALA A 76 -3.94 -20.53 -3.29
C ALA A 76 -4.73 -20.52 -1.97
N GLY A 77 -5.91 -19.90 -1.98
CA GLY A 77 -6.79 -19.77 -0.81
C GLY A 77 -6.35 -18.74 0.24
N LEU A 78 -5.25 -18.02 0.01
CA LEU A 78 -4.82 -16.90 0.85
C LEU A 78 -5.05 -15.57 0.13
N GLY A 79 -5.69 -14.62 0.81
CA GLY A 79 -5.87 -13.25 0.35
C GLY A 79 -5.41 -12.21 1.36
N ILE A 80 -5.27 -10.97 0.90
CA ILE A 80 -5.19 -9.79 1.76
C ILE A 80 -6.53 -9.07 1.61
N ALA A 81 -7.33 -9.07 2.68
CA ALA A 81 -8.66 -8.44 2.70
C ALA A 81 -8.60 -6.94 3.06
N GLY A 82 -7.43 -6.47 3.49
CA GLY A 82 -7.18 -5.05 3.79
C GLY A 82 -5.85 -4.85 4.50
N ALA A 83 -5.40 -3.60 4.56
CA ALA A 83 -4.25 -3.20 5.35
C ALA A 83 -4.44 -1.76 5.87
N ARG A 84 -3.84 -1.44 7.03
CA ARG A 84 -3.93 -0.11 7.64
C ARG A 84 -2.71 0.20 8.48
N VAL A 85 -2.38 1.49 8.62
CA VAL A 85 -1.41 1.94 9.63
C VAL A 85 -2.09 1.84 11.00
N THR A 86 -1.53 1.01 11.90
CA THR A 86 -2.07 0.81 13.25
C THR A 86 -1.35 1.65 14.29
N ALA A 87 -0.08 1.97 14.04
CA ALA A 87 0.76 2.85 14.83
C ALA A 87 1.91 3.40 13.98
N THR A 88 2.67 4.36 14.50
CA THR A 88 3.92 4.79 13.87
C THR A 88 4.84 3.60 13.65
N ASN A 89 5.42 3.49 12.45
CA ASN A 89 6.24 2.36 12.01
C ASN A 89 5.54 1.00 12.00
N THR A 90 4.20 0.94 12.01
CA THR A 90 3.45 -0.33 12.09
C THR A 90 2.28 -0.37 11.13
N ILE A 91 2.21 -1.43 10.32
CA ILE A 91 1.05 -1.76 9.48
C ILE A 91 0.40 -3.06 9.97
N GLY A 92 -0.92 -3.04 10.09
CA GLY A 92 -1.75 -4.23 10.19
C GLY A 92 -2.16 -4.72 8.81
N ILE A 93 -2.03 -6.02 8.56
CA ILE A 93 -2.53 -6.71 7.36
C ILE A 93 -3.61 -7.68 7.80
N LEU A 94 -4.79 -7.57 7.19
CA LEU A 94 -5.89 -8.53 7.38
C LEU A 94 -5.73 -9.66 6.38
N PHE A 95 -5.13 -10.77 6.81
CA PHE A 95 -5.04 -11.97 5.99
C PHE A 95 -6.37 -12.72 6.01
N MET A 96 -6.80 -13.21 4.84
CA MET A 96 -7.98 -14.04 4.66
C MET A 96 -7.56 -15.44 4.25
N ASN A 97 -8.17 -16.44 4.87
CA ASN A 97 -8.04 -17.85 4.52
C ASN A 97 -9.38 -18.40 4.04
N ASP A 98 -9.45 -18.72 2.76
CA ASP A 98 -10.61 -19.31 2.07
C ASP A 98 -10.45 -20.83 1.84
N THR A 99 -9.63 -21.47 2.67
CA THR A 99 -9.42 -22.93 2.65
C THR A 99 -10.12 -23.61 3.82
N ALA A 100 -10.35 -24.92 3.68
CA ALA A 100 -10.89 -25.76 4.74
C ALA A 100 -9.87 -26.07 5.87
N GLY A 101 -8.61 -25.65 5.76
CA GLY A 101 -7.54 -25.91 6.72
C GLY A 101 -6.86 -24.62 7.19
N SER A 102 -5.99 -24.73 8.19
CA SER A 102 -5.10 -23.62 8.55
C SER A 102 -4.12 -23.36 7.40
N ILE A 103 -3.85 -22.08 7.11
CA ILE A 103 -2.87 -21.67 6.13
C ILE A 103 -1.89 -20.67 6.75
N THR A 104 -0.60 -20.90 6.55
CA THR A 104 0.45 -19.95 6.94
C THR A 104 0.90 -19.22 5.68
N PRO A 105 0.80 -17.88 5.61
CA PRO A 105 1.43 -17.13 4.53
C PRO A 105 2.91 -17.47 4.45
N THR A 106 3.43 -17.64 3.23
CA THR A 106 4.85 -17.96 3.01
C THR A 106 5.75 -17.00 3.78
N ALA A 107 6.59 -17.55 4.66
CA ALA A 107 7.49 -16.77 5.49
C ALA A 107 8.69 -16.22 4.69
N SER A 108 9.35 -15.20 5.25
CA SER A 108 10.54 -14.55 4.68
C SER A 108 10.34 -14.02 3.26
N GLU A 109 9.18 -13.44 2.99
CA GLU A 109 8.86 -12.83 1.71
C GLU A 109 8.85 -11.30 1.78
N ALA A 110 9.32 -10.65 0.72
CA ALA A 110 9.35 -9.19 0.62
C ALA A 110 7.98 -8.64 0.17
N TYR A 111 7.19 -8.16 1.13
CA TYR A 111 5.92 -7.48 0.87
C TYR A 111 6.19 -6.05 0.44
N LYS A 112 5.30 -5.50 -0.38
CA LYS A 112 5.30 -4.07 -0.74
C LYS A 112 4.06 -3.38 -0.19
N PHE A 113 4.24 -2.16 0.31
CA PHE A 113 3.14 -1.31 0.76
C PHE A 113 3.14 -0.01 -0.01
N VAL A 114 2.02 0.30 -0.67
CA VAL A 114 1.81 1.61 -1.28
C VAL A 114 1.11 2.49 -0.26
N VAL A 115 1.76 3.58 0.16
CA VAL A 115 1.28 4.45 1.24
C VAL A 115 1.18 5.88 0.76
N LEU A 116 0.05 6.52 1.09
CA LEU A 116 -0.29 7.90 0.77
C LEU A 116 -0.38 8.75 2.04
N SER A 117 0.16 9.96 1.97
CA SER A 117 0.03 11.01 2.98
C SER A 117 -0.46 12.30 2.31
N THR A 118 -1.45 12.95 2.92
CA THR A 118 -2.06 14.21 2.49
C THR A 118 -2.10 15.23 3.62
#